data_AF-C8W0H9-F1
#
_entry.id   AF-C8W0H9-F1
#
_cell.length_a   1.000
_cell.length_b   1.000
_cell.length_c   1.000
_cell.angle_alpha   90.00
_cell.angle_beta   90.00
_cell.angle_gamma   90.00
#
_symmetry.space_group_name_H-M   'P 1'
#
loop_
_entity.id
_entity.type
_entity.pdbx_description
1 polymer ?
#
loop_
_entity_poly.entity_id
_entity_poly.type
_entity_poly.pdbx_seq_one_letter_code
_entity_poly.pdbx_strand_id
1 'polypeptide(L)'
;MKKGTTGNRDKTLLAVAHILIEDFTIEQREIANLLGVKVQDISFVMKKIQSKINDGHIIIGLSDEENEKLRISLKMRERAKKFEDDKLACEVARQLINDHRITYREIARRVNKKPDSITDVMKKIQTRCANNEVITGLTKEESAQLKENLVEREVEIQMEKERRQQEREMAAANREAMQDMYFMNKRKSTSKKPATISSEGLADWNRMHYDHSTGELLMVSGVPADLPRRYPRKQVAVMSGKNDSYLEPIAKASATASGRRGMTINAMN
;
A
#
# COMPACT_ATOMS: atom_id res chain seq x y z
N MET A 1 0.70 -2.00 47.41
CA MET A 1 0.71 -3.38 46.85
C MET A 1 -0.60 -3.61 46.08
N LYS A 2 -0.56 -3.74 44.74
CA LYS A 2 -1.74 -4.04 43.91
C LYS A 2 -2.03 -5.55 43.96
N LYS A 3 -2.83 -6.02 44.91
CA LYS A 3 -3.22 -7.43 45.11
C LYS A 3 -4.59 -7.81 44.49
N GLY A 4 -5.09 -7.07 43.50
CA GLY A 4 -6.48 -7.21 43.01
C GLY A 4 -6.70 -8.07 41.75
N THR A 5 -5.67 -8.36 40.96
CA THR A 5 -5.86 -8.95 39.61
C THR A 5 -5.41 -10.40 39.46
N THR A 6 -4.57 -10.91 40.37
CA THR A 6 -4.02 -12.27 40.29
C THR A 6 -5.04 -13.35 40.63
N GLY A 7 -5.84 -13.15 41.68
CA GLY A 7 -6.81 -14.14 42.14
C GLY A 7 -7.96 -14.42 41.16
N ASN A 8 -8.31 -13.46 40.31
CA ASN A 8 -9.33 -13.67 39.27
C ASN A 8 -8.75 -14.50 38.10
N ARG A 9 -7.49 -14.25 37.74
CA ARG A 9 -6.81 -14.95 36.63
C ARG A 9 -6.58 -16.43 36.90
N ASP A 10 -6.26 -16.80 38.13
CA ASP A 10 -6.07 -18.22 38.48
C ASP A 10 -7.40 -18.98 38.55
N LYS A 11 -8.50 -18.31 38.94
CA LYS A 11 -9.86 -18.87 38.83
C LYS A 11 -10.27 -19.07 37.37
N THR A 12 -10.02 -18.09 36.51
CA THR A 12 -10.25 -18.25 35.07
C THR A 12 -9.41 -19.39 34.49
N LEU A 13 -8.17 -19.56 34.95
CA LEU A 13 -7.30 -20.65 34.50
C LEU A 13 -7.88 -22.03 34.81
N LEU A 14 -8.35 -22.24 36.04
CA LEU A 14 -8.99 -23.49 36.44
C LEU A 14 -10.29 -23.74 35.67
N ALA A 15 -11.14 -22.71 35.55
CA ALA A 15 -12.39 -22.83 34.81
C ALA A 15 -12.17 -23.18 33.33
N VAL A 16 -11.20 -22.54 32.68
CA VAL A 16 -10.81 -22.88 31.29
C VAL A 16 -10.27 -24.31 31.21
N ALA A 17 -9.50 -24.76 32.20
CA ALA A 17 -8.97 -26.12 32.22
C ALA A 17 -10.08 -27.18 32.33
N HIS A 18 -11.07 -26.99 33.20
CA HIS A 18 -12.24 -27.89 33.29
C HIS A 18 -13.04 -27.92 31.98
N ILE A 19 -13.29 -26.76 31.38
CA ILE A 19 -14.01 -26.68 30.09
C ILE A 19 -13.25 -27.45 29.00
N LEU A 20 -11.91 -27.35 28.94
CA LEU A 20 -11.11 -28.06 27.95
C LEU A 20 -11.06 -29.58 28.20
N ILE A 21 -11.23 -30.02 29.45
CA ILE A 21 -11.36 -31.45 29.78
C ILE A 21 -12.69 -31.98 29.23
N GLU A 22 -13.78 -31.25 29.45
CA GLU A 22 -15.13 -31.65 29.03
C GLU A 22 -15.32 -31.57 27.51
N ASP A 23 -14.88 -30.48 26.89
CA ASP A 23 -14.93 -30.28 25.45
C ASP A 23 -13.63 -29.64 24.95
N PHE A 24 -12.79 -30.48 24.34
CA PHE A 24 -11.52 -30.03 23.78
C PHE A 24 -11.68 -29.25 22.45
N THR A 25 -12.85 -29.31 21.81
CA THR A 25 -13.13 -28.69 20.50
C THR A 25 -13.72 -27.28 20.60
N ILE A 26 -14.30 -26.91 21.74
CA ILE A 26 -14.95 -25.62 22.00
C ILE A 26 -14.13 -24.41 21.54
N GLU A 27 -14.77 -23.43 20.91
CA GLU A 27 -14.08 -22.24 20.40
C GLU A 27 -13.70 -21.27 21.54
N GLN A 28 -12.60 -20.54 21.35
CA GLN A 28 -12.15 -19.53 22.34
C GLN A 28 -13.21 -18.47 22.64
N ARG A 29 -14.03 -18.14 21.64
CA ARG A 29 -15.13 -17.18 21.77
C ARG A 29 -16.24 -17.72 22.67
N GLU A 30 -16.56 -19.00 22.55
CA GLU A 30 -17.57 -19.66 23.36
C GLU A 30 -17.10 -19.77 24.82
N ILE A 31 -15.86 -20.16 25.07
CA ILE A 31 -15.26 -20.16 26.41
C ILE A 31 -15.33 -18.76 27.03
N ALA A 32 -14.99 -17.72 26.25
CA ALA A 32 -15.02 -16.34 26.71
C ALA A 32 -16.44 -15.90 27.10
N ASN A 33 -17.44 -16.28 26.32
CA ASN A 33 -18.84 -16.01 26.59
C ASN A 33 -19.34 -16.77 27.84
N LEU A 34 -19.00 -18.05 27.99
CA LEU A 34 -19.38 -18.87 29.14
C LEU A 34 -18.81 -18.32 30.45
N LEU A 35 -17.58 -17.80 30.42
CA LEU A 35 -16.89 -17.29 31.60
C LEU A 35 -17.07 -15.78 31.81
N GLY A 36 -17.74 -15.07 30.90
CA GLY A 36 -17.94 -13.62 30.98
C GLY A 36 -16.64 -12.81 30.92
N VAL A 37 -15.63 -13.30 30.18
CA VAL A 37 -14.30 -12.68 30.07
C VAL A 37 -13.97 -12.33 28.62
N LYS A 38 -12.91 -11.52 28.41
CA LYS A 38 -12.46 -11.17 27.06
C LYS A 38 -11.78 -12.36 26.38
N VAL A 39 -12.00 -12.53 25.08
CA VAL A 39 -11.34 -13.56 24.25
C VAL A 39 -9.81 -13.49 24.35
N GLN A 40 -9.25 -12.27 24.50
CA GLN A 40 -7.81 -12.08 24.69
C GLN A 40 -7.29 -12.72 25.98
N ASP A 41 -8.06 -12.65 27.07
CA ASP A 41 -7.71 -13.28 28.35
C ASP A 41 -7.77 -14.81 28.24
N ILE A 42 -8.76 -15.35 27.53
CA ILE A 42 -8.83 -16.79 27.23
C ILE A 42 -7.63 -17.24 26.41
N SER A 43 -7.25 -16.48 25.38
CA SER A 43 -6.07 -16.80 24.56
C SER A 43 -4.79 -16.86 25.40
N PHE A 44 -4.62 -15.90 26.32
CA PHE A 44 -3.50 -15.89 27.25
C PHE A 44 -3.52 -17.09 28.21
N VAL A 45 -4.69 -17.39 28.79
CA VAL A 45 -4.87 -18.51 29.72
C VAL A 45 -4.59 -19.85 29.04
N MET A 46 -5.13 -20.08 27.84
CA MET A 46 -4.87 -21.31 27.08
C MET A 46 -3.38 -21.49 26.78
N LYS A 47 -2.69 -20.41 26.37
CA LYS A 47 -1.22 -20.45 26.17
C LYS A 47 -0.48 -20.79 27.46
N LYS A 48 -0.90 -20.23 28.60
CA LYS A 48 -0.30 -20.51 29.91
C LYS A 48 -0.52 -21.97 30.33
N ILE A 49 -1.71 -22.52 30.10
CA ILE A 49 -2.03 -23.93 30.36
C ILE A 49 -1.14 -24.82 29.49
N GLN A 50 -1.07 -24.54 28.18
CA GLN A 50 -0.28 -25.33 27.23
C GLN A 50 1.22 -25.29 27.55
N SER A 51 1.76 -24.11 27.89
CA SER A 51 3.16 -23.97 28.33
C SER A 51 3.43 -24.82 29.56
N LYS A 52 2.61 -24.68 30.62
CA LYS A 52 2.79 -25.44 31.87
C LYS A 52 2.81 -26.95 31.62
N ILE A 53 1.89 -27.46 30.81
CA ILE A 53 1.80 -28.89 30.52
C ILE A 53 2.98 -29.37 29.65
N ASN A 54 3.43 -28.56 28.69
CA ASN A 54 4.61 -28.86 27.88
C ASN A 54 5.90 -28.89 28.71
N ASP A 55 6.00 -28.02 29.71
CA ASP A 55 7.09 -27.95 30.68
C ASP A 55 7.02 -29.09 31.73
N GLY A 56 6.00 -29.95 31.65
CA GLY A 56 5.79 -31.07 32.58
C GLY A 56 5.16 -30.67 33.91
N HIS A 57 4.64 -29.45 34.03
CA HIS A 57 3.97 -28.96 35.23
C HIS A 57 2.49 -29.32 35.25
N ILE A 58 1.99 -29.58 36.47
CA ILE A 58 0.55 -29.77 36.74
C ILE A 58 -0.15 -28.43 36.97
N ILE A 59 -1.46 -28.40 36.74
CA ILE A 59 -2.31 -27.26 37.09
C ILE A 59 -2.76 -27.43 38.54
N ILE A 60 -2.27 -26.55 39.41
CA ILE A 60 -2.65 -26.52 40.83
C ILE A 60 -4.16 -26.24 40.93
N GLY A 61 -4.90 -27.15 41.56
CA GLY A 61 -6.37 -27.07 41.71
C GLY A 61 -7.14 -28.10 40.89
N LEU A 62 -6.47 -28.86 40.03
CA LEU A 62 -7.00 -30.08 39.40
C LEU A 62 -6.45 -31.32 40.11
N SER A 63 -7.22 -32.39 40.15
CA SER A 63 -6.75 -33.72 40.56
C SER A 63 -5.74 -34.30 39.55
N ASP A 64 -5.00 -35.33 39.95
CA ASP A 64 -4.04 -35.99 39.06
C ASP A 64 -4.73 -36.60 37.83
N GLU A 65 -5.91 -37.19 38.00
CA GLU A 65 -6.73 -37.71 36.91
C GLU A 65 -7.19 -36.60 35.95
N GLU A 66 -7.62 -35.45 36.47
CA GLU A 66 -8.02 -34.29 35.66
C GLU A 66 -6.84 -33.68 34.91
N ASN A 67 -5.66 -33.62 35.52
CA ASN A 67 -4.45 -33.16 34.85
C ASN A 67 -4.06 -34.07 33.68
N GLU A 68 -4.18 -35.39 33.83
CA GLU A 68 -3.92 -36.31 32.72
C GLU A 68 -4.99 -36.21 31.62
N LYS A 69 -6.28 -36.10 31.99
CA LYS A 69 -7.36 -35.83 31.02
C LYS A 69 -7.13 -34.54 30.25
N LEU A 70 -6.74 -33.46 30.93
CA LEU A 70 -6.42 -32.19 30.30
C LEU A 70 -5.26 -32.32 29.31
N ARG A 71 -4.22 -33.06 29.67
CA ARG A 71 -3.08 -33.32 28.77
C ARG A 71 -3.53 -34.07 27.51
N ILE A 72 -4.40 -35.07 27.65
CA ILE A 72 -4.99 -35.81 26.52
C ILE A 72 -5.85 -34.86 25.67
N SER A 73 -6.74 -34.08 26.28
CA SER A 73 -7.61 -33.12 25.60
C SER A 73 -6.81 -32.10 24.78
N LEU A 74 -5.73 -31.56 25.33
CA LEU A 74 -4.86 -30.64 24.59
C LEU A 74 -4.17 -31.32 23.40
N LYS A 75 -3.67 -32.54 23.56
CA LYS A 75 -3.10 -33.31 22.43
C LYS A 75 -4.14 -33.59 21.35
N MET A 76 -5.38 -33.93 21.74
CA MET A 76 -6.47 -34.16 20.80
C MET A 76 -6.87 -32.88 20.06
N ARG A 77 -6.90 -31.75 20.78
CA ARG A 77 -7.14 -30.42 20.18
C ARG A 77 -6.06 -30.03 19.18
N GLU A 78 -4.78 -30.28 19.49
CA GLU A 78 -3.68 -30.04 18.55
C GLU A 78 -3.80 -30.90 17.29
N ARG A 79 -4.14 -32.19 17.44
CA ARG A 79 -4.39 -33.09 16.31
C ARG A 79 -5.57 -32.63 15.46
N ALA A 80 -6.68 -32.25 16.09
CA ALA A 80 -7.86 -31.73 15.40
C ALA A 80 -7.53 -30.45 14.61
N LYS A 81 -6.78 -29.52 15.23
CA LYS A 81 -6.34 -28.31 14.54
C LYS A 81 -5.42 -28.62 13.36
N LYS A 82 -4.48 -29.56 13.53
CA LYS A 82 -3.60 -29.99 12.43
C LYS A 82 -4.40 -30.61 11.28
N PHE A 83 -5.41 -31.42 11.60
CA PHE A 83 -6.29 -32.01 10.60
C PHE A 83 -7.07 -30.96 9.81
N GLU A 84 -7.63 -29.94 10.48
CA GLU A 84 -8.31 -28.82 9.81
C GLU A 84 -7.35 -28.00 8.93
N ASP A 85 -6.12 -27.73 9.42
CA ASP A 85 -5.08 -27.07 8.64
C ASP A 85 -4.69 -27.88 7.38
N ASP A 86 -4.55 -29.20 7.52
CA ASP A 86 -4.21 -30.10 6.41
C ASP A 86 -5.37 -30.22 5.40
N LYS A 87 -6.62 -30.27 5.88
CA LYS A 87 -7.83 -30.24 5.04
C LYS A 87 -7.91 -28.95 4.24
N LEU A 88 -7.69 -27.81 4.89
CA LEU A 88 -7.64 -26.51 4.23
C LEU A 88 -6.52 -26.44 3.18
N ALA A 89 -5.34 -26.99 3.50
CA ALA A 89 -4.24 -27.06 2.54
C ALA A 89 -4.59 -27.92 1.32
N CYS A 90 -5.27 -29.05 1.52
CA CYS A 90 -5.76 -29.91 0.44
C CYS A 90 -6.80 -29.19 -0.45
N GLU A 91 -7.77 -28.50 0.16
CA GLU A 91 -8.78 -27.72 -0.58
C GLU A 91 -8.15 -26.60 -1.41
N VAL A 92 -7.21 -25.85 -0.83
CA VAL A 92 -6.46 -24.79 -1.52
C VAL A 92 -5.62 -25.38 -2.66
N ALA A 93 -4.93 -26.50 -2.42
CA ALA A 93 -4.15 -27.18 -3.43
C ALA A 93 -5.00 -27.61 -4.63
N ARG A 94 -6.19 -28.17 -4.40
CA ARG A 94 -7.11 -28.53 -5.48
C ARG A 94 -7.57 -27.34 -6.30
N GLN A 95 -7.75 -26.16 -5.68
CA GLN A 95 -8.05 -24.94 -6.44
C GLN A 95 -6.91 -24.55 -7.38
N LEU A 96 -5.65 -24.70 -6.93
CA LEU A 96 -4.46 -24.42 -7.76
C LEU A 96 -4.23 -25.46 -8.86
N ILE A 97 -4.59 -26.72 -8.60
CA ILE A 97 -4.53 -27.79 -9.61
C ILE A 97 -5.49 -27.47 -10.76
N ASN A 98 -6.71 -27.05 -10.43
CA ASN A 98 -7.74 -26.70 -11.42
C ASN A 98 -7.43 -25.41 -12.18
N ASP A 99 -6.87 -24.41 -11.51
CA ASP A 99 -6.49 -23.13 -12.11
C ASP A 99 -5.26 -22.56 -11.39
N HIS A 100 -4.09 -22.68 -12.02
CA HIS A 100 -2.84 -22.22 -11.42
C HIS A 100 -2.71 -20.69 -11.39
N ARG A 101 -3.54 -19.94 -12.15
CA ARG A 101 -3.54 -18.47 -12.20
C ARG A 101 -4.51 -17.83 -11.22
N ILE A 102 -5.35 -18.63 -10.56
CA ILE A 102 -6.34 -18.14 -9.61
C ILE A 102 -5.73 -17.23 -8.54
N THR A 103 -6.40 -16.13 -8.21
CA THR A 103 -5.91 -15.19 -7.20
C THR A 103 -6.19 -15.67 -5.78
N TYR A 104 -5.38 -15.25 -4.80
CA TYR A 104 -5.61 -15.60 -3.39
C TYR A 104 -6.98 -15.13 -2.87
N ARG A 105 -7.50 -14.01 -3.41
CA ARG A 105 -8.83 -13.51 -3.05
C ARG A 105 -9.95 -14.39 -3.60
N GLU A 106 -9.75 -15.02 -4.75
CA GLU A 106 -10.72 -15.96 -5.33
C GLU A 106 -10.71 -17.30 -4.61
N ILE A 107 -9.53 -17.84 -4.30
CA ILE A 107 -9.40 -19.03 -3.45
C ILE A 107 -10.07 -18.78 -2.10
N ALA A 108 -9.78 -17.64 -1.45
CA ALA A 108 -10.38 -17.27 -0.17
C ALA A 108 -11.92 -17.24 -0.22
N ARG A 109 -12.49 -16.73 -1.32
CA ARG A 109 -13.94 -16.75 -1.55
C ARG A 109 -14.49 -18.16 -1.73
N ARG A 110 -13.83 -19.01 -2.53
CA ARG A 110 -14.28 -20.39 -2.79
C ARG A 110 -14.22 -21.27 -1.54
N VAL A 111 -13.21 -21.06 -0.69
CA VAL A 111 -12.99 -21.84 0.54
C VAL A 111 -13.63 -21.19 1.77
N ASN A 112 -14.28 -20.03 1.60
CA ASN A 112 -14.91 -19.25 2.68
C ASN A 112 -13.94 -18.97 3.86
N LYS A 113 -12.73 -18.52 3.54
CA LYS A 113 -11.70 -18.14 4.52
C LYS A 113 -11.20 -16.73 4.25
N LYS A 114 -10.46 -16.16 5.21
CA LYS A 114 -9.82 -14.86 5.02
C LYS A 114 -8.63 -14.96 4.06
N PRO A 115 -8.38 -13.93 3.21
CA PRO A 115 -7.24 -13.94 2.29
C PRO A 115 -5.89 -14.18 2.98
N ASP A 116 -5.66 -13.60 4.16
CA ASP A 116 -4.42 -13.77 4.92
C ASP A 116 -4.18 -15.23 5.30
N SER A 117 -5.25 -15.95 5.66
CA SER A 117 -5.18 -17.38 5.97
C SER A 117 -4.77 -18.21 4.75
N ILE A 118 -5.22 -17.81 3.55
CA ILE A 118 -4.83 -18.48 2.31
C ILE A 118 -3.36 -18.21 2.01
N THR A 119 -2.88 -16.97 2.22
CA THR A 119 -1.46 -16.64 2.03
C THR A 119 -0.55 -17.53 2.89
N ASP A 120 -0.91 -17.77 4.15
CA ASP A 120 -0.12 -18.63 5.03
C ASP A 120 -0.19 -20.11 4.61
N VAL A 121 -1.35 -20.59 4.18
CA VAL A 121 -1.52 -21.94 3.64
C VAL A 121 -0.74 -22.13 2.35
N MET A 122 -0.75 -21.15 1.45
CA MET A 122 0.03 -21.16 0.21
C MET A 122 1.53 -21.30 0.49
N LYS A 123 2.06 -20.55 1.46
CA LYS A 123 3.46 -20.70 1.88
C LYS A 123 3.76 -22.10 2.38
N LYS A 124 2.89 -22.66 3.23
CA LYS A 124 3.02 -24.05 3.71
C LYS A 124 3.01 -25.05 2.55
N ILE A 125 2.12 -24.89 1.57
CA ILE A 125 2.04 -25.73 0.36
C ILE A 125 3.35 -25.64 -0.43
N GLN A 126 3.84 -24.42 -0.70
CA GLN A 126 5.11 -24.21 -1.41
C GLN A 126 6.29 -24.87 -0.69
N THR A 127 6.39 -24.70 0.64
CA THR A 127 7.45 -25.36 1.44
C THR A 127 7.35 -26.87 1.37
N ARG A 128 6.15 -27.44 1.51
CA ARG A 128 5.94 -28.90 1.40
C ARG A 128 6.33 -29.41 0.02
N CYS A 129 5.90 -28.74 -1.05
CA CYS A 129 6.24 -29.09 -2.42
C CYS A 129 7.76 -29.02 -2.67
N ALA A 130 8.43 -27.99 -2.16
CA ALA A 130 9.89 -27.83 -2.26
C ALA A 130 10.66 -28.94 -1.54
N ASN A 131 10.16 -29.39 -0.38
CA ASN A 131 10.74 -30.50 0.39
C ASN A 131 10.33 -31.89 -0.13
N ASN A 132 9.61 -31.97 -1.25
CA ASN A 132 9.02 -33.21 -1.78
C ASN A 132 8.04 -33.91 -0.81
N GLU A 133 7.49 -33.18 0.15
CA GLU A 133 6.45 -33.68 1.05
C GLU A 133 5.10 -33.74 0.32
N VAL A 134 4.35 -34.82 0.55
CA VAL A 134 3.00 -34.99 -0.01
C VAL A 134 1.99 -34.28 0.88
N ILE A 135 1.10 -33.49 0.27
CA ILE A 135 -0.03 -32.91 0.99
C ILE A 135 -1.03 -34.03 1.25
N THR A 136 -1.33 -34.25 2.54
CA THR A 136 -2.27 -35.29 2.96
C THR A 136 -3.64 -35.08 2.30
N GLY A 137 -4.15 -36.13 1.64
CA GLY A 137 -5.45 -36.11 0.96
C GLY A 137 -5.42 -35.83 -0.54
N LEU A 138 -4.25 -35.51 -1.12
CA LEU A 138 -4.05 -35.48 -2.57
C LEU A 138 -3.55 -36.83 -3.09
N THR A 139 -3.93 -37.19 -4.32
CA THR A 139 -3.34 -38.32 -5.04
C THR A 139 -1.90 -38.02 -5.48
N LYS A 140 -1.16 -39.05 -5.89
CA LYS A 140 0.20 -38.86 -6.44
C LYS A 140 0.18 -38.02 -7.72
N GLU A 141 -0.84 -38.20 -8.55
CA GLU A 141 -1.05 -37.45 -9.79
C GLU A 141 -1.38 -35.99 -9.49
N GLU A 142 -2.34 -35.73 -8.60
CA GLU A 142 -2.68 -34.38 -8.13
C GLU A 142 -1.44 -33.67 -7.53
N SER A 143 -0.62 -34.40 -6.77
CA SER A 143 0.59 -33.86 -6.15
C SER A 143 1.68 -33.51 -7.18
N ALA A 144 1.80 -34.29 -8.25
CA ALA A 144 2.72 -34.00 -9.36
C ALA A 144 2.26 -32.76 -10.15
N GLN A 145 0.97 -32.73 -10.50
CA GLN A 145 0.37 -31.61 -11.20
C GLN A 145 0.45 -30.31 -10.40
N LEU A 146 0.23 -30.37 -9.09
CA LEU A 146 0.39 -29.21 -8.22
C LEU A 146 1.82 -28.65 -8.25
N LYS A 147 2.83 -29.52 -8.25
CA LYS A 147 4.24 -29.09 -8.31
C LYS A 147 4.53 -28.38 -9.63
N GLU A 148 4.08 -28.95 -10.74
CA GLU A 148 4.23 -28.34 -12.07
C GLU A 148 3.54 -26.97 -12.14
N ASN A 149 2.28 -26.90 -11.74
CA ASN A 149 1.50 -25.65 -11.70
C ASN A 149 2.15 -24.57 -10.82
N LEU A 150 2.76 -24.95 -9.69
CA LEU A 150 3.47 -24.00 -8.81
C LEU A 150 4.74 -23.45 -9.48
N VAL A 151 5.48 -24.30 -10.18
CA VAL A 151 6.69 -23.88 -10.93
C VAL A 151 6.29 -22.96 -12.07
N GLU A 152 5.29 -23.32 -12.87
CA GLU A 152 4.79 -22.52 -13.99
C GLU A 152 4.32 -21.13 -13.49
N ARG A 153 3.52 -21.11 -12.42
CA ARG A 153 3.07 -19.87 -11.80
C ARG A 153 4.22 -18.98 -11.33
N GLU A 154 5.28 -19.54 -10.74
CA GLU A 154 6.42 -18.75 -10.29
C GLU A 154 7.22 -18.18 -11.48
N VAL A 155 7.40 -18.96 -12.55
CA VAL A 155 8.04 -18.48 -13.78
C VAL A 155 7.23 -17.34 -14.41
N GLU A 156 5.91 -17.46 -14.50
CA GLU A 156 5.04 -16.38 -15.00
C GLU A 156 5.14 -15.11 -14.16
N ILE A 157 5.11 -15.26 -12.82
CA ILE A 157 5.27 -14.13 -11.90
C ILE A 157 6.62 -13.45 -12.09
N GLN A 158 7.68 -14.23 -12.27
CA GLN A 158 9.03 -13.71 -12.46
C GLN A 158 9.18 -12.99 -13.81
N MET A 159 8.68 -13.58 -14.90
CA MET A 159 8.66 -12.94 -16.22
C MET A 159 7.87 -11.62 -16.21
N GLU A 160 6.71 -11.56 -15.55
CA GLU A 160 5.93 -10.32 -15.44
C GLU A 160 6.65 -9.25 -14.60
N LYS A 161 7.38 -9.64 -13.55
CA LYS A 161 8.22 -8.70 -12.78
C LYS A 161 9.33 -8.12 -13.66
N GLU A 162 10.01 -8.96 -14.44
CA GLU A 162 11.07 -8.55 -15.36
C GLU A 162 10.53 -7.62 -16.45
N ARG A 163 9.38 -7.95 -17.05
CA ARG A 163 8.69 -7.10 -18.03
C ARG A 163 8.39 -5.72 -17.46
N ARG A 164 7.81 -5.64 -16.26
CA ARG A 164 7.52 -4.36 -15.58
C ARG A 164 8.78 -3.58 -15.24
N GLN A 165 9.86 -4.27 -14.90
CA GLN A 165 11.14 -3.63 -14.60
C GLN A 165 11.73 -3.00 -15.86
N GLN A 166 11.73 -3.73 -16.98
CA GLN A 166 12.16 -3.22 -18.30
C GLN A 166 11.30 -2.01 -18.74
N GLU A 167 9.97 -2.08 -18.58
CA GLU A 167 9.09 -0.94 -18.88
C GLU A 167 9.42 0.31 -18.05
N ARG A 168 9.75 0.13 -16.75
CA ARG A 168 10.15 1.23 -15.87
C ARG A 168 11.49 1.83 -16.28
N GLU A 169 12.44 1.00 -16.64
CA GLU A 169 13.77 1.43 -17.10
C GLU A 169 13.68 2.17 -18.43
N MET A 170 12.91 1.65 -19.40
CA MET A 170 12.64 2.35 -20.65
C MET A 170 11.92 3.69 -20.43
N ALA A 171 10.93 3.72 -19.52
CA ALA A 171 10.25 4.96 -19.18
C ALA A 171 11.19 5.98 -18.48
N ALA A 172 12.13 5.51 -17.66
CA ALA A 172 13.15 6.35 -17.04
C ALA A 172 14.12 6.92 -18.08
N ALA A 173 14.66 6.06 -18.96
CA ALA A 173 15.56 6.45 -20.04
C ALA A 173 14.89 7.46 -21.00
N ASN A 174 13.61 7.24 -21.34
CA ASN A 174 12.86 8.16 -22.19
C ASN A 174 12.64 9.53 -21.52
N ARG A 175 12.38 9.57 -20.20
CA ARG A 175 12.30 10.84 -19.45
C ARG A 175 13.63 11.58 -19.43
N GLU A 176 14.74 10.87 -19.26
CA GLU A 176 16.09 11.44 -19.25
C GLU A 176 16.46 12.03 -20.62
N ALA A 177 16.24 11.26 -21.70
CA ALA A 177 16.45 11.73 -23.07
C ALA A 177 15.61 12.99 -23.41
N MET A 178 14.37 13.05 -22.92
CA MET A 178 13.51 14.23 -23.09
C MET A 178 13.99 15.45 -22.26
N GLN A 179 14.57 15.24 -21.07
CA GLN A 179 15.17 16.32 -20.30
C GLN A 179 16.36 16.93 -21.04
N ASP A 180 17.25 16.11 -21.59
CA ASP A 180 18.42 16.57 -22.35
C ASP A 180 18.02 17.37 -23.59
N MET A 181 17.01 16.91 -24.32
CA MET A 181 16.42 17.64 -25.45
C MET A 181 15.84 19.00 -25.03
N TYR A 182 15.12 19.06 -23.90
CA TYR A 182 14.55 20.30 -23.39
C TYR A 182 15.63 21.31 -22.98
N PHE A 183 16.71 20.85 -22.32
CA PHE A 183 17.85 21.71 -21.97
C PHE A 183 18.61 22.21 -23.21
N MET A 184 18.83 21.36 -24.20
CA MET A 184 19.47 21.76 -25.47
C MET A 184 18.65 22.80 -26.24
N ASN A 185 17.33 22.64 -26.30
CA ASN A 185 16.45 23.58 -27.00
C ASN A 185 16.34 24.94 -26.29
N LYS A 186 16.39 24.99 -24.95
CA LYS A 186 16.47 26.25 -24.21
C LYS A 186 17.74 27.04 -24.56
N ARG A 187 18.89 26.38 -24.68
CA ARG A 187 20.16 27.03 -25.03
C ARG A 187 20.19 27.62 -26.45
N LYS A 188 19.46 27.03 -27.41
CA LYS A 188 19.32 27.58 -28.77
C LYS A 188 18.40 28.80 -28.84
N SER A 189 17.43 28.92 -27.94
CA SER A 189 16.51 30.09 -27.90
C SER A 189 17.14 31.35 -27.31
N THR A 190 18.25 31.25 -26.57
CA THR A 190 18.89 32.38 -25.90
C THR A 190 19.87 33.19 -26.77
N SER A 191 20.11 32.81 -28.04
CA SER A 191 21.14 33.45 -28.88
C SER A 191 20.66 34.53 -29.85
N LYS A 192 19.38 34.91 -29.85
CA LYS A 192 18.91 36.07 -30.62
C LYS A 192 17.88 36.88 -29.84
N LYS A 193 18.37 37.82 -29.00
CA LYS A 193 17.57 39.01 -28.70
C LYS A 193 17.49 39.83 -29.99
N PRO A 194 16.30 40.17 -30.52
CA PRO A 194 16.22 41.16 -31.58
C PRO A 194 16.81 42.49 -31.05
N ALA A 195 17.47 43.26 -31.92
CA ALA A 195 18.06 44.54 -31.55
C ALA A 195 16.92 45.50 -31.15
N THR A 196 16.68 45.65 -29.85
CA THR A 196 15.69 46.62 -29.35
C THR A 196 16.30 48.01 -29.40
N ILE A 197 15.74 48.89 -30.24
CA ILE A 197 16.00 50.34 -30.16
C ILE A 197 15.61 50.84 -28.77
N SER A 198 16.47 51.66 -28.15
CA SER A 198 16.16 52.24 -26.84
C SER A 198 14.95 53.18 -26.96
N SER A 199 14.25 53.39 -25.85
CA SER A 199 13.14 54.36 -25.77
C SER A 199 13.57 55.78 -26.17
N GLU A 200 14.84 56.12 -25.92
CA GLU A 200 15.46 57.39 -26.32
C GLU A 200 15.68 57.45 -27.84
N GLY A 201 16.24 56.39 -28.43
CA GLY A 201 16.44 56.30 -29.88
C GLY A 201 15.12 56.29 -30.68
N LEU A 202 14.05 55.72 -30.11
CA LEU A 202 12.72 55.78 -30.70
C LEU A 202 12.12 57.19 -30.67
N ALA A 203 12.37 57.95 -29.60
CA ALA A 203 11.89 59.33 -29.46
C ALA A 203 12.61 60.27 -30.44
N ASP A 204 13.93 60.11 -30.61
CA ASP A 204 14.71 60.89 -31.57
C ASP A 204 14.31 60.59 -33.01
N TRP A 205 14.09 59.32 -33.35
CA TRP A 205 13.62 58.94 -34.69
C TRP A 205 12.25 59.53 -35.00
N ASN A 206 11.30 59.43 -34.06
CA ASN A 206 9.98 60.04 -34.22
C ASN A 206 10.07 61.56 -34.40
N ARG A 207 10.98 62.24 -33.69
CA ARG A 207 11.17 63.69 -33.81
C ARG A 207 11.74 64.10 -35.18
N MET A 208 12.61 63.28 -35.78
CA MET A 208 13.18 63.55 -37.11
C MET A 208 12.18 63.34 -38.25
N HIS A 209 11.13 62.54 -38.04
CA HIS A 209 10.15 62.19 -39.07
C HIS A 209 8.72 62.69 -38.78
N TYR A 210 8.56 63.54 -37.77
CA TYR A 210 7.29 64.19 -37.45
C TYR A 210 7.12 65.47 -38.28
N ASP A 211 6.03 65.56 -39.04
CA ASP A 211 5.68 66.79 -39.74
C ASP A 211 4.77 67.63 -38.85
N HIS A 212 5.32 68.75 -38.37
CA HIS A 212 4.62 69.66 -37.47
C HIS A 212 3.42 70.36 -38.13
N SER A 213 3.34 70.41 -39.46
CA SER A 213 2.27 71.11 -40.17
C SER A 213 1.00 70.26 -40.29
N THR A 214 1.15 68.96 -40.49
CA THR A 214 0.05 67.98 -40.62
C THR A 214 -0.25 67.27 -39.31
N GLY A 215 0.68 67.31 -38.34
CA GLY A 215 0.55 66.61 -37.07
C GLY A 215 0.75 65.10 -37.20
N GLU A 216 1.19 64.62 -38.36
CA GLU A 216 1.36 63.21 -38.70
C GLU A 216 2.83 62.84 -38.83
N LEU A 217 3.13 61.57 -38.59
CA LEU A 217 4.48 61.02 -38.73
C LEU A 217 4.68 60.55 -40.17
N LEU A 218 5.59 61.18 -40.90
CA LEU A 218 5.84 60.86 -42.30
C LEU A 218 6.47 59.47 -42.40
N MET A 219 5.70 58.50 -42.88
CA MET A 219 6.23 57.16 -43.16
C MET A 219 7.12 57.21 -44.41
N VAL A 220 8.42 57.38 -44.23
CA VAL A 220 9.40 57.30 -45.33
C VAL A 220 9.57 55.83 -45.75
N SER A 221 9.63 55.57 -47.06
CA SER A 221 9.91 54.24 -47.61
C SER A 221 11.32 53.79 -47.22
N GLY A 222 11.40 52.84 -46.29
CA GLY A 222 12.66 52.36 -45.70
C GLY A 222 12.56 52.09 -44.21
N VAL A 223 11.40 51.62 -43.76
CA VAL A 223 11.10 51.34 -42.34
C VAL A 223 12.15 50.38 -41.78
N PRO A 224 12.85 50.71 -40.69
CA PRO A 224 13.74 49.76 -40.03
C PRO A 224 12.96 48.51 -39.64
N ALA A 225 13.47 47.33 -39.99
CA ALA A 225 12.82 46.05 -39.72
C ALA A 225 12.52 45.78 -38.23
N ASP A 226 13.10 46.61 -37.34
CA ASP A 226 13.02 46.53 -35.88
C ASP A 226 11.95 47.43 -35.24
N LEU A 227 10.99 47.99 -36.00
CA LEU A 227 9.79 48.56 -35.37
C LEU A 227 9.02 47.45 -34.63
N PRO A 228 8.66 47.64 -33.35
CA PRO A 228 7.85 46.67 -32.63
C PRO A 228 6.49 46.53 -33.35
N ARG A 229 6.14 45.31 -33.77
CA ARG A 229 4.84 45.02 -34.45
C ARG A 229 3.61 45.46 -33.64
N ARG A 230 3.76 45.77 -32.34
CA ARG A 230 2.72 46.37 -31.48
C ARG A 230 3.36 47.32 -30.47
N TYR A 231 2.81 48.53 -30.35
CA TYR A 231 3.18 49.48 -29.31
C TYR A 231 2.80 48.95 -27.91
N PRO A 232 3.55 49.31 -26.85
CA PRO A 232 3.15 49.01 -25.47
C PRO A 232 1.79 49.68 -25.17
N ARG A 233 0.79 48.89 -24.79
CA ARG A 233 -0.49 49.44 -24.30
C ARG A 233 -0.20 50.15 -22.97
N LYS A 234 -0.65 51.41 -22.83
CA LYS A 234 -0.71 52.09 -21.51
C LYS A 234 -1.45 51.16 -20.55
N GLN A 235 -0.77 50.69 -19.51
CA GLN A 235 -1.45 50.05 -18.39
C GLN A 235 -2.29 51.14 -17.71
N VAL A 236 -3.58 51.14 -17.98
CA VAL A 236 -4.53 51.92 -17.20
C VAL A 236 -4.57 51.24 -15.83
N ALA A 237 -4.03 51.91 -14.82
CA ALA A 237 -4.17 51.47 -13.44
C ALA A 237 -5.66 51.43 -13.10
N VAL A 238 -6.22 50.22 -12.99
CA VAL A 238 -7.58 50.03 -12.49
C VAL A 238 -7.55 50.41 -11.02
N MET A 239 -8.07 51.60 -10.69
CA MET A 239 -8.32 51.98 -9.31
C MET A 239 -9.37 51.02 -8.75
N SER A 240 -9.08 50.38 -7.61
CA SER A 240 -9.99 49.46 -6.95
C SER A 240 -11.19 50.24 -6.38
N GLY A 241 -12.29 50.26 -7.12
CA GLY A 241 -13.62 50.58 -6.61
C GLY A 241 -14.10 49.48 -5.66
N LYS A 242 -14.63 49.88 -4.51
CA LYS A 242 -15.15 49.00 -3.47
C LYS A 242 -16.42 48.25 -3.92
N ASN A 243 -16.44 46.97 -3.55
CA ASN A 243 -17.57 46.09 -3.21
C ASN A 243 -18.64 45.79 -4.28
N ASP A 244 -18.75 44.52 -4.70
CA ASP A 244 -19.68 43.51 -4.14
C ASP A 244 -19.58 42.20 -4.95
N SER A 245 -20.02 41.08 -4.36
CA SER A 245 -20.29 39.76 -5.00
C SER A 245 -19.25 38.62 -4.84
N TYR A 246 -19.40 37.85 -3.76
CA TYR A 246 -19.63 36.37 -3.73
C TYR A 246 -18.84 35.38 -4.61
N LEU A 247 -17.63 35.69 -5.05
CA LEU A 247 -16.73 34.67 -5.61
C LEU A 247 -15.35 34.80 -5.00
N GLU A 248 -14.97 33.78 -4.21
CA GLU A 248 -13.62 33.62 -3.69
C GLU A 248 -12.60 33.72 -4.83
N PRO A 249 -11.51 34.49 -4.68
CA PRO A 249 -10.44 34.46 -5.65
C PRO A 249 -9.75 33.11 -5.55
N ILE A 250 -9.88 32.29 -6.60
CA ILE A 250 -9.01 31.14 -6.83
C ILE A 250 -7.58 31.69 -6.88
N ALA A 251 -6.88 31.56 -5.77
CA ALA A 251 -5.47 31.83 -5.69
C ALA A 251 -4.80 30.95 -6.74
N LYS A 252 -4.21 31.57 -7.77
CA LYS A 252 -3.29 30.90 -8.69
C LYS A 252 -2.07 30.49 -7.87
N ALA A 253 -2.16 29.33 -7.23
CA ALA A 253 -1.03 28.68 -6.59
C ALA A 253 -0.02 28.35 -7.69
N SER A 254 1.06 29.12 -7.68
CA SER A 254 2.32 28.83 -8.37
C SER A 254 2.85 27.49 -7.85
N ALA A 255 2.42 26.41 -8.49
CA ALA A 255 2.88 25.06 -8.18
C ALA A 255 4.30 24.88 -8.75
N THR A 256 5.29 25.36 -8.02
CA THR A 256 6.68 24.91 -8.15
C THR A 256 6.96 23.82 -7.14
N ALA A 257 7.61 22.74 -7.58
CA ALA A 257 7.83 21.50 -6.84
C ALA A 257 8.72 21.62 -5.58
N SER A 258 9.16 22.83 -5.22
CA SER A 258 10.00 23.10 -4.05
C SER A 258 9.21 23.18 -2.72
N GLY A 259 7.88 23.35 -2.76
CA GLY A 259 7.04 23.52 -1.56
C GLY A 259 6.60 22.23 -0.84
N ARG A 260 7.03 21.03 -1.26
CA ARG A 260 6.53 19.76 -0.71
C ARG A 260 7.33 19.16 0.45
N ARG A 261 8.36 19.83 0.96
CA ARG A 261 9.11 19.39 2.15
C ARG A 261 9.10 20.51 3.19
N GLY A 262 8.13 20.49 4.10
CA GLY A 262 8.10 21.46 5.19
C GLY A 262 6.81 21.65 5.98
N MET A 263 5.91 20.67 6.06
CA MET A 263 4.85 20.68 7.07
C MET A 263 4.83 19.37 7.85
N THR A 264 5.86 19.20 8.69
CA THR A 264 5.74 18.47 9.95
C THR A 264 5.57 19.52 11.05
N ILE A 265 4.35 19.74 11.53
CA ILE A 265 4.11 20.29 12.88
C ILE A 265 2.90 19.58 13.49
N ASN A 266 3.18 18.97 14.65
CA ASN A 266 2.25 18.49 15.66
C ASN A 266 1.31 19.60 16.17
N ALA A 267 0.03 19.27 16.42
CA ALA A 267 -0.75 19.71 17.59
C ALA A 267 -2.16 19.08 17.45
N MET A 268 -2.48 18.08 18.27
CA MET A 268 -3.40 18.21 19.41
C MET A 268 -4.80 18.71 19.05
N ASN A 269 -5.76 17.77 19.02
CA ASN A 269 -6.86 17.69 19.97
C ASN A 269 -7.30 16.23 20.11
#